data_AF-A0A9X5XA34-F1
#
_entry.id   AF-A0A9X5XA34-F1
#
_cell.length_a   1.000
_cell.length_b   1.000
_cell.length_c   1.000
_cell.angle_alpha   90.00
_cell.angle_beta   90.00
_cell.angle_gamma   90.00
#
_symmetry.space_group_name_H-M   'P 1'
#
loop_
_entity.id
_entity.type
_entity.pdbx_description
1 polymer ?
#
loop_
_entity_poly.entity_id
_entity_poly.type
_entity_poly.pdbx_seq_one_letter_code
_entity_poly.pdbx_strand_id
1 'polypeptide(L)'
;QSETDAARIILHLEQNHALGLGSPELDAFQSLIVSLVAAADDPKAVIAHVTELLCDHAENKAYLPKLIQECERLGLALQLTDDTVVDLAEIRIIDGRRTVVARADKVAVAYDDVHVVGRCLTCSGELDDTALLYFPANALVSFRGVQDMTGADVKVCRTCVEASGLPLTAAQRGPEWMLRWGCPPVVR
;
A
#
# COMPACT_ATOMS: atom_id res chain seq x y z
N GLN A 1 19.99 9.09 16.84
CA GLN A 1 21.27 8.79 16.18
C GLN A 1 21.03 7.89 14.98
N SER A 2 20.35 6.74 15.15
CA SER A 2 19.93 5.86 14.04
C SER A 2 19.13 6.57 12.93
N GLU A 3 18.12 7.38 13.24
CA GLU A 3 17.34 8.13 12.24
C GLU A 3 18.21 9.13 11.45
N THR A 4 19.18 9.75 12.12
CA THR A 4 20.12 10.70 11.50
C THR A 4 21.11 10.00 10.57
N ASP A 5 21.46 8.76 10.89
CA ASP A 5 22.33 7.92 10.07
C ASP A 5 21.56 7.33 8.88
N ALA A 6 20.29 6.96 9.06
CA ALA A 6 19.39 6.50 8.00
C ALA A 6 19.17 7.57 6.91
N ALA A 7 18.83 8.80 7.30
CA ALA A 7 18.66 9.92 6.36
C ALA A 7 19.96 10.21 5.57
N ARG A 8 21.13 10.05 6.21
CA ARG A 8 22.43 10.27 5.57
C ARG A 8 22.77 9.20 4.55
N ILE A 9 22.46 7.93 4.86
CA ILE A 9 22.66 6.77 3.98
C ILE A 9 21.78 6.91 2.73
N ILE A 10 20.49 7.23 2.91
CA ILE A 10 19.51 7.38 1.81
C ILE A 10 19.91 8.53 0.88
N LEU A 11 20.27 9.69 1.44
CA LEU A 11 20.70 10.86 0.66
C LEU A 11 21.93 10.55 -0.23
N HIS A 12 22.91 9.80 0.29
CA HIS A 12 24.08 9.41 -0.50
C HIS A 12 23.72 8.45 -1.65
N LEU A 13 22.74 7.55 -1.46
CA LEU A 13 22.30 6.64 -2.51
C LEU A 13 21.60 7.37 -3.67
N GLU A 14 20.78 8.38 -3.35
CA GLU A 14 20.07 9.19 -4.35
C GLU A 14 21.05 10.00 -5.19
N GLN A 15 22.06 10.60 -4.55
CA GLN A 15 23.15 11.32 -5.23
C GLN A 15 23.93 10.38 -6.17
N ASN A 16 24.26 9.17 -5.70
CA ASN A 16 25.00 8.19 -6.49
C ASN A 16 24.20 7.67 -7.69
N HIS A 17 22.89 7.48 -7.51
CA HIS A 17 22.03 7.00 -8.58
C HIS A 17 21.77 8.06 -9.66
N ALA A 18 21.58 9.33 -9.26
CA ALA A 18 21.36 10.44 -10.19
C ALA A 18 22.59 10.72 -11.07
N LEU A 19 23.79 10.42 -10.57
CA LEU A 19 25.04 10.67 -11.28
C LEU A 19 25.45 9.54 -12.22
N GLY A 20 24.90 8.33 -12.08
CA GLY A 20 25.25 7.20 -12.95
C GLY A 20 26.75 6.84 -12.95
N LEU A 21 27.50 7.34 -11.96
CA LEU A 21 28.95 7.29 -11.88
C LEU A 21 29.36 6.48 -10.65
N GLY A 22 30.28 5.56 -10.86
CA GLY A 22 30.96 4.85 -9.78
C GLY A 22 32.23 5.56 -9.30
N SER A 23 32.71 5.06 -8.16
CA SER A 23 34.00 5.26 -7.49
C SER A 23 34.00 6.24 -6.29
N PRO A 24 34.14 7.57 -6.37
CA PRO A 24 34.38 8.38 -5.17
C PRO A 24 33.21 8.37 -4.18
N GLU A 25 31.98 8.48 -4.68
CA GLU A 25 30.80 8.59 -3.85
C GLU A 25 30.30 7.22 -3.37
N LEU A 26 30.59 6.15 -4.12
CA LEU A 26 30.41 4.77 -3.66
C LEU A 26 31.43 4.41 -2.58
N ASP A 27 32.68 4.85 -2.73
CA ASP A 27 33.75 4.69 -1.74
C ASP A 27 33.44 5.49 -0.47
N ALA A 28 32.88 6.70 -0.59
CA ALA A 28 32.42 7.51 0.53
C ALA A 28 31.26 6.85 1.27
N PHE A 29 30.29 6.30 0.54
CA PHE A 29 29.18 5.54 1.10
C PHE A 29 29.67 4.27 1.84
N GLN A 30 30.57 3.50 1.22
CA GLN A 30 31.18 2.33 1.83
C GLN A 30 31.97 2.70 3.09
N SER A 31 32.73 3.80 3.04
CA SER A 31 33.51 4.31 4.19
C SER A 31 32.60 4.74 5.35
N LEU A 32 31.44 5.33 5.05
CA LEU A 32 30.43 5.68 6.05
C LEU A 32 29.85 4.43 6.72
N ILE A 33 29.45 3.42 5.95
CA ILE A 33 28.94 2.15 6.51
C ILE A 33 30.01 1.48 7.38
N VAL A 34 31.25 1.37 6.89
CA VAL A 34 32.36 0.78 7.64
C VAL A 34 32.60 1.53 8.95
N SER A 35 32.55 2.87 8.92
CA SER A 35 32.73 3.70 10.13
C SER A 35 31.58 3.51 11.14
N LEU A 36 30.33 3.43 10.67
CA LEU A 36 29.16 3.19 11.52
C LEU A 36 29.24 1.81 12.19
N VAL A 37 29.61 0.78 11.44
CA VAL A 37 29.76 -0.59 11.96
C VAL A 37 30.93 -0.69 12.94
N ALA A 38 32.05 -0.02 12.66
CA ALA A 38 33.24 -0.03 13.51
C ALA A 38 33.05 0.71 14.84
N ALA A 39 32.19 1.73 14.86
CA ALA A 39 31.89 2.52 16.06
C ALA A 39 30.73 1.95 16.90
N ALA A 40 30.08 0.88 16.44
CA ALA A 40 28.89 0.33 17.10
C ALA A 40 29.25 -0.70 18.18
N ASP A 41 28.53 -0.64 19.30
CA ASP A 41 28.61 -1.66 20.37
C ASP A 41 28.08 -3.03 19.90
N ASP A 42 27.13 -3.04 18.96
CA ASP A 42 26.64 -4.24 18.27
C ASP A 42 26.72 -4.07 16.74
N PRO A 43 27.86 -4.44 16.13
CA PRO A 43 28.06 -4.39 14.69
C PRO A 43 27.04 -5.21 13.90
N LYS A 44 26.52 -6.32 14.47
CA LYS A 44 25.56 -7.19 13.77
C LYS A 44 24.19 -6.52 13.69
N ALA A 45 23.75 -5.89 14.77
CA ALA A 45 22.51 -5.12 14.77
C ALA A 45 22.56 -3.96 13.77
N VAL A 46 23.69 -3.25 13.69
CA VAL A 46 23.87 -2.16 12.73
C VAL A 46 23.87 -2.66 11.28
N ILE A 47 24.56 -3.77 10.98
CA ILE A 47 24.52 -4.37 9.64
C ILE A 47 23.10 -4.79 9.27
N ALA A 48 22.37 -5.44 10.18
CA ALA A 48 20.99 -5.86 9.93
C ALA A 48 20.09 -4.65 9.63
N HIS A 49 20.21 -3.60 10.44
CA HIS A 49 19.44 -2.38 10.27
C HIS A 49 19.75 -1.63 8.97
N VAL A 50 21.03 -1.47 8.61
CA VAL A 50 21.41 -0.86 7.33
C VAL A 50 20.92 -1.70 6.14
N THR A 51 20.97 -3.02 6.26
CA THR A 51 20.45 -3.93 5.22
C THR A 51 18.95 -3.73 5.01
N GLU A 52 18.19 -3.68 6.10
CA GLU A 52 16.75 -3.41 6.08
C GLU A 52 16.43 -2.07 5.40
N LEU A 53 17.13 -0.99 5.78
CA LEU A 53 16.96 0.34 5.18
C LEU A 53 17.25 0.34 3.66
N LEU A 54 18.28 -0.40 3.22
CA LEU A 54 18.62 -0.54 1.81
C LEU A 54 17.54 -1.29 1.03
N CYS A 55 16.99 -2.36 1.62
CA CYS A 55 15.86 -3.09 1.06
C CYS A 55 14.63 -2.19 0.92
N ASP A 56 14.25 -1.48 1.99
CA ASP A 56 13.10 -0.55 2.00
C ASP A 56 13.27 0.55 0.94
N HIS A 57 14.46 1.13 0.82
CA HIS A 57 14.72 2.15 -0.21
C HIS A 57 14.59 1.59 -1.64
N ALA A 58 15.14 0.41 -1.90
CA ALA A 58 15.03 -0.24 -3.21
C ALA A 58 13.58 -0.58 -3.55
N GLU A 59 12.81 -1.05 -2.56
CA GLU A 59 11.39 -1.35 -2.71
C GLU A 59 10.58 -0.08 -2.99
N ASN A 60 10.72 0.95 -2.16
CA ASN A 60 10.01 2.23 -2.33
C ASN A 60 10.28 2.86 -3.70
N LYS A 61 11.52 2.76 -4.19
CA LYS A 61 11.89 3.22 -5.53
C LYS A 61 11.18 2.45 -6.65
N ALA A 62 10.97 1.15 -6.48
CA ALA A 62 10.26 0.33 -7.46
C ALA A 62 8.75 0.60 -7.46
N TYR A 63 8.17 0.98 -6.32
CA TYR A 63 6.73 1.23 -6.18
C TYR A 63 6.32 2.68 -6.43
N LEU A 64 7.20 3.67 -6.24
CA LEU A 64 6.86 5.09 -6.41
C LEU A 64 6.22 5.41 -7.78
N PRO A 65 6.77 4.95 -8.92
CA PRO A 65 6.13 5.18 -10.22
C PRO A 65 4.73 4.55 -10.31
N LYS A 66 4.53 3.37 -9.70
CA LYS A 66 3.24 2.67 -9.70
C LYS A 66 2.21 3.39 -8.83
N LEU A 67 2.64 3.90 -7.66
CA LEU A 67 1.80 4.71 -6.79
C LEU A 67 1.35 5.99 -7.49
N ILE A 68 2.27 6.70 -8.15
CA ILE A 68 1.95 7.88 -8.96
C ILE A 68 0.89 7.54 -10.02
N GLN A 69 1.08 6.44 -10.75
CA GLN A 69 0.14 5.99 -11.78
C GLN A 69 -1.25 5.70 -11.21
N GLU A 70 -1.35 5.05 -10.04
CA GLU A 70 -2.64 4.77 -9.41
C GLU A 70 -3.30 6.04 -8.87
N CYS A 71 -2.53 6.98 -8.29
CA CYS A 71 -3.04 8.30 -7.90
C CYS A 71 -3.61 9.05 -9.11
N GLU A 72 -2.88 9.08 -10.23
CA GLU A 72 -3.33 9.69 -11.49
C GLU A 72 -4.62 9.05 -12.01
N ARG A 73 -4.69 7.72 -12.03
CA ARG A 73 -5.90 6.96 -12.44
C ARG A 73 -7.12 7.38 -11.62
N LEU A 74 -6.93 7.63 -10.33
CA LEU A 74 -7.99 8.01 -9.38
C LEU A 74 -8.26 9.52 -9.34
N GLY A 75 -7.51 10.34 -10.08
CA GLY A 75 -7.60 11.80 -10.04
C GLY A 75 -7.18 12.39 -8.69
N LEU A 76 -6.25 11.73 -8.00
CA LEU A 76 -5.69 12.15 -6.71
C LEU A 76 -4.30 12.75 -6.90
N ALA A 77 -3.98 13.79 -6.14
CA ALA A 77 -2.60 14.23 -5.99
C ALA A 77 -1.86 13.29 -5.02
N LEU A 78 -0.52 13.26 -5.10
CA LEU A 78 0.33 12.52 -4.17
C LEU A 78 1.24 13.50 -3.42
N GLN A 79 1.31 13.36 -2.11
CA GLN A 79 2.27 14.07 -1.26
C GLN A 79 2.97 13.06 -0.34
N LEU A 80 4.29 12.95 -0.49
CA LEU A 80 5.12 12.19 0.43
C LEU A 80 5.54 13.05 1.63
N THR A 81 5.64 12.44 2.80
CA THR A 81 6.05 13.10 4.04
C THR A 81 6.98 12.23 4.88
N ASP A 82 7.83 12.85 5.68
CA ASP A 82 8.64 12.18 6.70
C ASP A 82 7.97 12.21 8.09
N ASP A 83 6.74 12.73 8.19
CA ASP A 83 5.99 12.80 9.45
C ASP A 83 5.62 11.39 9.94
N THR A 84 6.21 10.99 11.06
CA THR A 84 6.02 9.66 11.66
C THR A 84 4.63 9.49 12.29
N VAL A 85 3.84 10.55 12.43
CA VAL A 85 2.43 10.47 12.86
C VAL A 85 1.55 9.86 11.76
N VAL A 86 1.96 9.97 10.49
CA VAL A 86 1.25 9.36 9.36
C VAL A 86 1.67 7.89 9.25
N ASP A 87 0.97 6.98 9.93
CA ASP A 87 1.33 5.56 9.90
C ASP A 87 0.87 4.87 8.60
N LEU A 88 -0.37 5.12 8.17
CA LEU A 88 -0.96 4.60 6.94
C LEU A 88 -1.27 5.72 5.96
N ALA A 89 -1.32 5.38 4.67
CA ALA A 89 -1.71 6.32 3.65
C ALA A 89 -3.15 6.77 3.84
N GLU A 90 -3.40 8.06 3.67
CA GLU A 90 -4.75 8.61 3.83
C GLU A 90 -5.04 9.71 2.81
N ILE A 91 -6.33 9.96 2.58
CA ILE A 91 -6.77 11.03 1.67
C ILE A 91 -7.12 12.27 2.47
N ARG A 92 -6.40 13.36 2.22
CA ARG A 92 -6.67 14.70 2.75
C ARG A 92 -7.10 15.64 1.65
N ILE A 93 -7.78 16.73 2.01
CA ILE A 93 -8.02 17.85 1.10
C ILE A 93 -6.93 18.89 1.36
N ILE A 94 -6.05 19.10 0.38
CA ILE A 94 -4.95 20.07 0.43
C ILE A 94 -5.12 21.00 -0.76
N ASP A 95 -5.22 22.30 -0.50
CA ASP A 95 -5.47 23.34 -1.52
C ASP A 95 -6.68 23.03 -2.45
N GLY A 96 -7.73 22.47 -1.86
CA GLY A 96 -8.96 22.10 -2.57
C GLY A 96 -8.84 20.84 -3.45
N ARG A 97 -7.72 20.13 -3.40
CA ARG A 97 -7.50 18.87 -4.12
C ARG A 97 -7.48 17.70 -3.15
N ARG A 98 -8.04 16.56 -3.58
CA ARG A 98 -7.91 15.30 -2.85
C ARG A 98 -6.50 14.77 -3.07
N THR A 99 -5.76 14.59 -1.99
CA THR A 99 -4.34 14.24 -1.98
C THR A 99 -4.14 13.01 -1.12
N VAL A 100 -3.51 11.98 -1.68
CA VAL A 100 -2.94 10.88 -0.91
C VAL A 100 -1.72 11.41 -0.20
N VAL A 101 -1.75 11.37 1.13
CA VAL A 101 -0.61 11.67 1.99
C VAL A 101 -0.06 10.34 2.49
N ALA A 102 1.20 10.08 2.20
CA ALA A 102 1.87 8.83 2.55
C ALA A 102 3.29 9.10 3.05
N ARG A 103 3.79 8.21 3.91
CA ARG A 103 5.18 8.27 4.35
C ARG A 103 6.15 7.93 3.22
N ALA A 104 7.24 8.70 3.11
CA ALA A 104 8.25 8.53 2.08
C ALA A 104 8.98 7.17 2.18
N ASP A 105 9.10 6.62 3.38
CA ASP A 105 9.68 5.30 3.65
C ASP A 105 8.66 4.15 3.61
N LYS A 106 7.38 4.43 3.32
CA LYS A 106 6.29 3.44 3.25
C LYS A 106 5.51 3.51 1.92
N VAL A 107 6.21 3.82 0.84
CA VAL A 107 5.62 3.93 -0.51
C VAL A 107 5.01 2.62 -0.98
N ALA A 108 5.63 1.48 -0.69
CA ALA A 108 5.07 0.17 -1.05
C ALA A 108 3.73 -0.10 -0.36
N VAL A 109 3.65 0.22 0.94
CA VAL A 109 2.41 0.09 1.72
C VAL A 109 1.33 1.03 1.18
N ALA A 110 1.69 2.29 0.90
CA ALA A 110 0.77 3.26 0.31
C ALA A 110 0.28 2.82 -1.08
N TYR A 111 1.15 2.17 -1.88
CA TYR A 111 0.75 1.58 -3.15
C TYR A 111 -0.30 0.49 -2.95
N ASP A 112 -0.12 -0.43 -2.00
CA ASP A 112 -1.09 -1.50 -1.77
C ASP A 112 -2.46 -0.95 -1.37
N ASP A 113 -2.51 0.09 -0.51
CA ASP A 113 -3.75 0.75 -0.10
C ASP A 113 -4.47 1.45 -1.26
N VAL A 114 -3.72 2.13 -2.14
CA VAL A 114 -4.29 2.87 -3.27
C VAL A 114 -4.65 1.93 -4.43
N HIS A 115 -3.82 0.91 -4.69
CA HIS A 115 -3.96 0.02 -5.83
C HIS A 115 -5.27 -0.75 -5.80
N VAL A 116 -5.75 -1.14 -4.61
CA VAL A 116 -7.00 -1.89 -4.46
C VAL A 116 -8.25 -1.04 -4.69
N VAL A 117 -8.14 0.30 -4.72
CA VAL A 117 -9.29 1.21 -4.86
C VAL A 117 -9.98 0.99 -6.21
N GLY A 118 -11.24 0.59 -6.15
CA GLY A 118 -12.08 0.31 -7.32
C GLY A 118 -11.69 -0.95 -8.10
N ARG A 119 -10.85 -1.83 -7.54
CA ARG A 119 -10.43 -3.09 -8.16
C ARG A 119 -10.88 -4.28 -7.32
N CYS A 120 -10.90 -5.46 -7.94
CA CYS A 120 -11.13 -6.71 -7.24
C CYS A 120 -10.03 -6.97 -6.21
N LEU A 121 -10.40 -7.16 -4.94
CA LEU A 121 -9.45 -7.44 -3.87
C LEU A 121 -8.56 -8.68 -4.16
N THR A 122 -9.08 -9.67 -4.89
CA THR A 122 -8.37 -10.93 -5.12
C THR A 122 -7.47 -10.91 -6.35
N CYS A 123 -7.89 -10.29 -7.45
CA CYS A 123 -7.16 -10.35 -8.71
C CYS A 123 -6.69 -8.98 -9.25
N SER A 124 -7.01 -7.89 -8.55
CA SER A 124 -6.77 -6.52 -8.99
C SER A 124 -7.36 -6.17 -10.37
N GLY A 125 -8.33 -6.97 -10.83
CA GLY A 125 -9.08 -6.72 -12.06
C GLY A 125 -10.11 -5.60 -11.88
N GLU A 126 -10.54 -5.02 -12.99
CA GLU A 126 -11.65 -4.06 -13.00
C GLU A 126 -12.94 -4.71 -12.49
N LEU A 127 -13.75 -3.92 -11.79
CA LEU A 127 -15.02 -4.35 -11.23
C LEU A 127 -16.16 -3.90 -12.14
N ASP A 128 -17.06 -4.81 -12.45
CA ASP A 128 -18.35 -4.50 -13.07
C ASP A 128 -19.47 -4.44 -12.01
N ASP A 129 -20.68 -4.15 -12.45
CA ASP A 129 -21.86 -4.04 -11.60
C ASP A 129 -22.26 -5.37 -10.92
N THR A 130 -21.63 -6.49 -11.30
CA THR A 130 -21.86 -7.81 -10.70
C THR A 130 -20.94 -8.12 -9.52
N ALA A 131 -19.96 -7.25 -9.27
CA ALA A 131 -19.01 -7.36 -8.17
C ALA A 131 -19.69 -7.36 -6.80
N LEU A 132 -19.15 -8.18 -5.90
CA LEU A 132 -19.76 -8.47 -4.61
C LEU A 132 -18.93 -7.89 -3.48
N LEU A 133 -19.59 -7.46 -2.40
CA LEU A 133 -18.90 -7.01 -1.18
C LEU A 133 -18.00 -8.12 -0.63
N TYR A 134 -16.80 -7.75 -0.21
CA TYR A 134 -15.88 -8.63 0.49
C TYR A 134 -16.34 -8.84 1.95
N PHE A 135 -16.43 -10.11 2.35
CA PHE A 135 -16.65 -10.49 3.75
C PHE A 135 -15.54 -11.44 4.19
N PRO A 136 -14.76 -11.10 5.21
CA PRO A 136 -13.75 -12.01 5.73
C PRO A 136 -14.41 -13.24 6.36
N ALA A 137 -13.76 -14.40 6.28
CA ALA A 137 -14.33 -15.68 6.71
C ALA A 137 -14.72 -15.73 8.20
N ASN A 138 -14.09 -14.89 9.02
CA ASN A 138 -14.35 -14.74 10.46
C ASN A 138 -15.23 -13.52 10.80
N ALA A 139 -15.90 -12.93 9.82
CA ALA A 139 -16.80 -11.81 10.05
C ALA A 139 -17.91 -12.19 11.05
N LEU A 140 -18.06 -11.39 12.11
CA LEU A 140 -19.20 -11.48 13.02
C LEU A 140 -20.48 -11.04 12.30
N VAL A 141 -21.64 -11.46 12.81
CA VAL A 141 -22.97 -11.11 12.27
C VAL A 141 -23.20 -9.58 12.21
N SER A 142 -22.53 -8.81 13.07
CA SER A 142 -22.59 -7.35 13.10
C SER A 142 -21.60 -6.63 12.16
N PHE A 143 -20.81 -7.38 11.39
CA PHE A 143 -19.79 -6.83 10.50
C PHE A 143 -20.43 -6.04 9.36
N ARG A 144 -20.03 -4.77 9.20
CA ARG A 144 -20.65 -3.83 8.24
C ARG A 144 -19.95 -3.76 6.88
N GLY A 145 -18.86 -4.50 6.68
CA GLY A 145 -18.05 -4.47 5.46
C GLY A 145 -16.64 -3.95 5.72
N VAL A 146 -15.71 -4.27 4.81
CA VAL A 146 -14.39 -3.64 4.75
C VAL A 146 -14.50 -2.44 3.80
N GLN A 147 -13.98 -1.29 4.21
CA GLN A 147 -13.91 -0.11 3.37
C GLN A 147 -12.46 0.14 2.93
N ASP A 148 -12.29 0.64 1.71
CA ASP A 148 -11.01 1.13 1.22
C ASP A 148 -10.69 2.52 1.79
N MET A 149 -9.51 3.05 1.47
CA MET A 149 -9.06 4.36 1.95
C MET A 149 -9.93 5.55 1.47
N THR A 150 -10.83 5.34 0.51
CA THR A 150 -11.81 6.35 0.06
C THR A 150 -13.12 6.28 0.86
N GLY A 151 -13.27 5.27 1.71
CA GLY A 151 -14.50 4.94 2.42
C GLY A 151 -15.50 4.14 1.58
N ALA A 152 -15.11 3.70 0.38
CA ALA A 152 -15.95 2.85 -0.46
C ALA A 152 -15.82 1.39 -0.03
N ASP A 153 -16.89 0.60 -0.18
CA ASP A 153 -16.84 -0.80 0.20
C ASP A 153 -15.91 -1.59 -0.73
N VAL A 154 -15.06 -2.43 -0.12
CA VAL A 154 -14.16 -3.35 -0.83
C VAL A 154 -14.97 -4.47 -1.46
N LYS A 155 -14.66 -4.79 -2.71
CA LYS A 155 -15.39 -5.79 -3.51
C LYS A 155 -14.47 -6.85 -4.11
N VAL A 156 -15.08 -7.97 -4.48
CA VAL A 156 -14.47 -9.09 -5.20
C VAL A 156 -15.29 -9.34 -6.47
N CYS A 157 -14.63 -9.55 -7.60
CA CYS A 157 -15.31 -9.86 -8.85
C CYS A 157 -15.98 -11.23 -8.78
N ARG A 158 -17.06 -11.42 -9.56
CA ARG A 158 -17.87 -12.64 -9.54
C ARG A 158 -17.04 -13.90 -9.82
N THR A 159 -16.13 -13.84 -10.77
CA THR A 159 -15.24 -14.97 -11.12
C THR A 159 -14.38 -15.42 -9.95
N CYS A 160 -13.76 -14.48 -9.21
CA CYS A 160 -12.93 -14.82 -8.06
C CYS A 160 -13.77 -15.41 -6.91
N VAL A 161 -14.98 -14.90 -6.72
CA VAL A 161 -15.90 -15.43 -5.73
C VAL A 161 -16.33 -16.86 -6.07
N GLU A 162 -16.73 -17.12 -7.31
CA GLU A 162 -17.10 -18.46 -7.77
C GLU A 162 -15.92 -19.45 -7.67
N ALA A 163 -14.71 -19.01 -8.03
CA ALA A 163 -13.51 -19.82 -7.94
C ALA A 163 -13.11 -20.16 -6.49
N SER A 164 -13.41 -19.29 -5.52
CA SER A 164 -13.08 -19.50 -4.12
C SER A 164 -13.88 -20.62 -3.45
N GLY A 165 -15.00 -21.02 -4.04
CA GLY A 165 -15.93 -21.99 -3.44
C GLY A 165 -16.56 -21.53 -2.13
N LEU A 166 -16.36 -20.27 -1.74
CA LEU A 166 -16.92 -19.72 -0.51
C LEU A 166 -18.45 -19.67 -0.61
N PRO A 167 -19.17 -20.13 0.42
CA PRO A 167 -20.63 -20.07 0.40
C PRO A 167 -21.07 -18.61 0.38
N LEU A 168 -21.60 -18.19 -0.77
CA LEU A 168 -22.18 -16.87 -0.94
C LEU A 168 -23.31 -16.65 0.08
N THR A 169 -23.33 -15.48 0.72
CA THR A 169 -24.50 -15.06 1.50
C THR A 169 -25.72 -14.88 0.58
N ALA A 170 -26.93 -14.91 1.15
CA ALA A 170 -28.16 -14.69 0.39
C ALA A 170 -28.14 -13.38 -0.42
N ALA A 171 -27.57 -12.31 0.14
CA ALA A 171 -27.41 -11.01 -0.53
C ALA A 171 -26.45 -11.06 -1.73
N GLN A 172 -25.41 -11.90 -1.66
CA GLN A 172 -24.39 -12.02 -2.71
C GLN A 172 -24.78 -12.93 -3.88
N ARG A 173 -25.76 -13.83 -3.69
CA ARG A 173 -26.24 -14.71 -4.77
C ARG A 173 -27.14 -14.01 -5.79
N GLY A 174 -27.54 -12.76 -5.52
CA GLY A 174 -28.39 -11.95 -6.37
C GLY A 174 -29.90 -12.25 -6.24
N PRO A 175 -30.74 -11.42 -6.88
CA PRO A 175 -32.20 -11.49 -6.73
C PRO A 175 -32.81 -12.79 -7.25
N GLU A 176 -32.23 -13.43 -8.27
CA GLU A 176 -32.72 -14.70 -8.80
C GLU A 176 -32.66 -15.84 -7.77
N TRP A 177 -31.63 -15.87 -6.92
CA TRP A 177 -31.54 -16.85 -5.84
C TRP A 177 -32.52 -16.55 -4.71
N MET A 178 -32.72 -15.27 -4.37
CA MET A 178 -33.72 -14.84 -3.38
C MET A 178 -35.15 -15.20 -3.79
N LEU A 179 -35.48 -15.03 -5.08
CA LEU A 179 -36.76 -15.44 -5.68
C LEU A 179 -36.97 -16.96 -5.64
N ARG A 180 -35.90 -17.74 -5.85
CA ARG A 180 -35.94 -19.21 -5.89
C ARG A 180 -36.17 -19.86 -4.52
N TRP A 181 -35.90 -19.14 -3.42
CA TRP A 181 -36.06 -19.62 -2.04
C TRP A 181 -37.04 -18.80 -1.20
N GLY A 182 -37.87 -17.96 -1.84
CA GLY A 182 -38.97 -17.26 -1.18
C GLY A 182 -38.55 -16.20 -0.17
N CYS A 183 -37.33 -15.65 -0.26
CA CYS A 183 -36.96 -14.45 0.48
C CYS A 183 -37.49 -13.23 -0.29
N PRO A 184 -38.53 -12.54 0.20
CA PRO A 184 -39.07 -11.40 -0.52
C PRO A 184 -38.03 -10.28 -0.58
N PRO A 185 -37.94 -9.53 -1.70
CA PRO A 185 -37.10 -8.35 -1.75
C PRO A 185 -37.54 -7.38 -0.65
N VAL A 186 -36.58 -6.77 0.03
CA VAL A 186 -36.86 -5.68 0.98
C VAL A 186 -37.36 -4.51 0.16
N VAL A 187 -38.69 -4.34 0.13
CA VAL A 187 -39.35 -3.17 -0.43
C VAL A 187 -39.06 -2.01 0.52
N ARG A 188 -38.33 -0.99 0.04
CA ARG A 188 -38.29 0.32 0.69
C ARG A 188 -39.58 1.08 0.39
#